data_AF-A0A7X7M6Q0-F1
#
_entry.id   AF-A0A7X7M6Q0-F1
#
_cell.length_a   1.000
_cell.length_b   1.000
_cell.length_c   1.000
_cell.angle_alpha   90.00
_cell.angle_beta   90.00
_cell.angle_gamma   90.00
#
_symmetry.space_group_name_H-M   'P 1'
#
loop_
_entity.id
_entity.type
_entity.pdbx_description
1 polymer ?
#
loop_
_entity_poly.entity_id
_entity_poly.type
_entity_poly.pdbx_seq_one_letter_code
_entity_poly.pdbx_strand_id
1 'polypeptide(L)' 'MVEFFTNNLATIITAIVVFALVAAAVVKIVRDKIRHKSSCGCGCANCPISGSCNKKNTDDQPV' A
#
# COMPACT_ATOMS: atom_id res chain seq x y z
N MET A 1 -22.35 15.75 -27.95
CA MET A 1 -21.82 14.52 -27.32
C MET A 1 -20.30 14.53 -27.21
N VAL A 2 -19.54 14.75 -28.29
CA VAL A 2 -18.06 14.81 -28.25
C VAL A 2 -17.53 16.04 -27.49
N GLU A 3 -18.25 17.17 -27.56
CA GLU A 3 -17.91 18.41 -26.83
C GLU A 3 -17.80 18.22 -25.31
N PHE A 4 -18.53 17.26 -24.74
CA PHE A 4 -18.45 16.99 -23.30
C PHE A 4 -17.09 16.46 -22.90
N PHE A 5 -16.45 15.67 -23.78
CA PHE A 5 -15.09 15.19 -23.59
C PHE A 5 -14.06 16.29 -23.83
N THR A 6 -14.29 17.18 -24.80
CA THR A 6 -13.39 18.29 -25.11
C THR A 6 -13.38 19.36 -24.02
N ASN A 7 -14.54 19.73 -23.47
CA ASN A 7 -14.63 20.72 -22.39
C ASN A 7 -14.13 20.20 -21.05
N ASN A 8 -14.27 18.89 -20.80
CA ASN A 8 -13.84 18.26 -19.54
C ASN A 8 -12.51 17.50 -19.70
N LEU A 9 -11.76 17.78 -20.77
CA LEU A 9 -10.48 17.11 -21.05
C LEU A 9 -9.49 17.31 -19.90
N ALA A 10 -9.42 18.52 -19.33
CA ALA A 10 -8.61 18.84 -18.17
C ALA A 10 -8.98 17.96 -16.97
N THR A 11 -10.28 17.84 -16.67
CA THR A 11 -10.79 17.00 -15.57
C THR A 11 -10.43 15.53 -15.76
N ILE A 12 -10.54 15.00 -16.97
CA ILE A 12 -10.19 13.61 -17.29
C ILE A 12 -8.69 13.38 -17.06
N ILE A 13 -7.84 14.30 -17.50
CA ILE A 13 -6.38 14.21 -17.27
C ILE A 13 -6.07 14.24 -15.78
N THR A 14 -6.66 15.16 -15.02
CA THR A 14 -6.47 15.23 -13.57
C THR A 14 -6.93 13.95 -12.87
N ALA A 15 -8.07 13.39 -13.27
CA ALA A 15 -8.58 12.15 -12.71
C ALA A 15 -7.61 10.97 -12.94
N ILE A 16 -7.03 10.85 -14.14
CA ILE A 16 -6.03 9.82 -14.44
C ILE A 16 -4.78 9.99 -13.59
N VAL A 17 -4.28 11.22 -13.42
CA VAL A 17 -3.09 11.48 -12.60
C VAL A 17 -3.33 11.10 -11.15
N VAL A 18 -4.45 11.53 -10.56
CA VAL A 18 -4.82 11.18 -9.19
C VAL A 18 -4.98 9.67 -9.05
N PHE A 19 -5.68 9.03 -9.98
CA PHE A 19 -5.88 7.58 -9.97
C PHE A 19 -4.55 6.82 -10.05
N ALA A 20 -3.61 7.27 -10.87
CA ALA A 20 -2.29 6.66 -10.99
C ALA A 20 -1.49 6.75 -9.68
N LEU A 21 -1.54 7.90 -9.00
CA LEU A 21 -0.88 8.09 -7.70
C LEU A 21 -1.47 7.17 -6.62
N VAL A 22 -2.80 7.09 -6.54
CA VAL A 22 -3.50 6.21 -5.61
C VAL A 22 -3.20 4.75 -5.91
N ALA A 23 -3.27 4.34 -7.18
CA ALA A 23 -2.94 2.99 -7.61
C ALA A 23 -1.48 2.62 -7.27
N ALA A 24 -0.52 3.53 -7.49
CA ALA A 24 0.87 3.32 -7.13
C ALA A 24 1.05 3.15 -5.61
N ALA A 25 0.34 3.94 -4.79
CA ALA A 25 0.36 3.81 -3.35
C ALA A 25 -0.19 2.44 -2.91
N VAL A 26 -1.35 2.03 -3.42
CA VAL A 26 -1.95 0.71 -3.13
C VAL A 26 -1.05 -0.43 -3.56
N VAL A 27 -0.48 -0.36 -4.77
CA VAL A 27 0.46 -1.38 -5.28
C VAL A 27 1.70 -1.46 -4.39
N LYS A 28 2.23 -0.33 -3.91
CA LYS A 28 3.34 -0.36 -2.95
C LYS A 28 2.95 -1.06 -1.66
N ILE A 29 1.79 -0.73 -1.07
CA ILE A 29 1.31 -1.36 0.17
C ILE A 29 1.11 -2.86 -0.02
N VAL A 30 0.48 -3.28 -1.11
CA VAL A 30 0.24 -4.71 -1.41
C VAL A 30 1.56 -5.44 -1.62
N ARG A 31 2.50 -4.86 -2.37
CA ARG A 31 3.85 -5.44 -2.56
C ARG A 31 4.62 -5.50 -1.24
N ASP A 32 4.47 -4.52 -0.37
CA ASP A 32 5.12 -4.53 0.96
C ASP A 32 4.56 -5.62 1.86
N LYS A 33 3.24 -5.82 1.79
CA LYS A 33 2.54 -6.88 2.53
C LYS A 33 2.94 -8.27 2.04
N ILE A 34 3.02 -8.47 0.72
CA ILE A 34 3.45 -9.73 0.11
C ILE A 34 4.92 -10.02 0.43
N ARG A 35 5.78 -9.00 0.52
CA ARG A 35 7.21 -9.16 0.81
C ARG A 35 7.54 -9.22 2.30
N HIS A 36 6.53 -9.39 3.16
CA HIS A 36 6.69 -9.44 4.63
C HIS A 36 7.55 -8.30 5.19
N LYS A 37 7.42 -7.08 4.65
CA LYS A 37 7.96 -5.90 5.33
C LYS A 37 7.05 -5.68 6.54
N SER A 38 7.44 -6.32 7.65
CA SER A 38 6.80 -6.13 8.95
C SER A 38 6.70 -4.64 9.25
N SER A 39 5.62 -4.22 9.92
CA SER A 39 5.34 -2.82 10.29
C SER A 39 6.53 -2.12 10.96
N CYS A 40 7.44 -2.90 11.55
CA CYS A 40 8.74 -2.44 12.01
C CYS A 40 9.73 -2.31 10.83
N GLY A 41 9.96 -1.08 10.35
CA GLY A 41 10.91 -0.77 9.28
C GLY A 41 12.37 -1.14 9.55
N CYS A 42 12.71 -1.53 10.78
CA CYS A 42 13.97 -2.19 11.12
C CYS A 42 13.77 -3.70 10.99
N GLY A 43 14.46 -4.35 10.04
CA GLY A 43 14.38 -5.80 9.87
C GLY A 43 14.55 -6.55 11.20
N CYS A 44 13.89 -7.69 11.38
CA CYS A 44 13.79 -8.40 12.66
C CYS A 44 15.15 -8.69 13.34
N ALA A 45 16.25 -8.71 12.57
CA ALA A 45 17.62 -8.87 13.07
C ALA A 45 18.14 -7.69 13.92
N ASN A 46 17.59 -6.48 13.77
CA ASN A 46 17.95 -5.28 14.56
C ASN A 46 16.74 -4.68 15.30
N CYS A 47 15.65 -5.44 15.42
CA CYS A 47 14.50 -4.98 16.20
C CYS A 47 14.87 -4.99 17.69
N PRO A 48 14.75 -3.87 18.44
CA PRO A 48 15.04 -3.83 19.88
C PRO A 48 14.10 -4.74 20.70
N ILE A 49 13.02 -5.22 20.09
CA ILE A 49 12.03 -6.17 20.64
C ILE A 49 12.25 -7.62 20.16
N SER A 50 13.30 -7.88 19.37
CA SER A 50 13.64 -9.21 18.80
C SER A 50 13.62 -10.36 19.81
N GLY A 51 14.01 -10.11 21.07
CA GLY A 51 13.95 -11.10 22.16
C GLY A 51 12.54 -11.58 22.53
N SER A 52 11.48 -10.86 22.12
CA SER A 52 10.08 -11.20 22.39
C SER A 52 9.29 -11.67 21.16
N CYS A 53 9.82 -11.49 19.94
CA CYS A 53 9.17 -11.89 18.68
C CYS A 53 9.04 -13.41 18.48
N ASN A 54 9.70 -14.24 19.30
CA ASN A 54 9.56 -15.71 19.26
C ASN A 54 8.36 -16.25 20.08
N LYS A 55 7.50 -15.38 20.63
CA LYS A 55 6.22 -15.84 21.15
C LYS A 55 5.29 -16.13 19.98
N LYS A 56 5.10 -17.43 19.68
CA LYS A 56 3.95 -17.93 18.91
C LYS A 56 2.68 -17.43 19.62
N ASN A 57 2.22 -16.24 19.24
CA ASN A 57 0.91 -15.76 19.60
C ASN A 57 -0.01 -16.24 18.48
N THR A 58 -0.69 -17.35 18.79
CA THR A 58 -1.89 -17.84 18.12
C THR A 58 -2.99 -16.77 18.20
N ASP A 59 -2.87 -15.64 17.49
CA ASP A 59 -3.91 -14.59 17.45
C ASP A 59 -3.71 -13.61 16.27
N ASP A 60 -3.38 -14.12 15.08
CA ASP A 60 -3.65 -13.43 13.80
C ASP A 60 -4.24 -14.46 12.83
N GLN A 61 -5.39 -15.03 13.24
CA GLN A 61 -6.38 -15.57 12.31
C GLN A 61 -7.26 -14.41 11.83
N PRO A 62 -7.44 -14.25 10.51
CA PRO A 62 -8.72 -13.81 9.97
C PRO A 62 -9.51 -15.07 9.54
N VAL A 63 -10.34 -15.60 10.44
CA VAL A 63 -11.30 -16.73 10.25
C VAL A 63 -10.68 -18.06 9.79
#